data_AF-A0A0M2KDR0-F1
#
_entry.id   AF-A0A0M2KDR0-F1
#
_cell.length_a   1.000
_cell.length_b   1.000
_cell.length_c   1.000
_cell.angle_alpha   90.00
_cell.angle_beta   90.00
_cell.angle_gamma   90.00
#
_symmetry.space_group_name_H-M   'P 1'
#
loop_
_entity.id
_entity.type
_entity.pdbx_description
1 polymer ?
#
loop_
_entity_poly.entity_id
_entity_poly.type
_entity_poly.pdbx_seq_one_letter_code
_entity_poly.pdbx_strand_id
1 'polypeptide(L)' 'MRRLTYSASHDMLTRLPNRVSFDQKLQKLLQSAADERQTDALVFIDLDRFKAVNDSSATPLAMLC' A
#
# COMPACT_ATOMS: atom_id res chain seq x y z
N MET A 1 8.42 -20.69 6.62
CA MET A 1 9.01 -19.32 6.65
C MET A 1 8.48 -18.40 5.55
N ARG A 2 8.54 -18.75 4.24
CA ARG A 2 8.17 -17.84 3.14
C ARG A 2 6.82 -17.12 3.25
N ARG A 3 5.75 -17.81 3.69
CA ARG A 3 4.42 -17.21 3.86
C ARG A 3 4.35 -16.17 4.98
N LEU A 4 5.07 -16.41 6.09
CA LEU A 4 5.17 -15.45 7.20
C LEU A 4 5.92 -14.19 6.76
N THR A 5 7.01 -14.35 6.01
CA THR A 5 7.78 -13.23 5.46
C THR A 5 6.98 -12.43 4.43
N TYR A 6 6.20 -13.11 3.60
CA TYR A 6 5.33 -12.46 2.62
C TYR A 6 4.21 -11.66 3.30
N SER A 7 3.48 -12.26 4.26
CA SER A 7 2.43 -11.56 5.02
C SER A 7 2.96 -10.42 5.90
N ALA A 8 4.22 -10.49 6.35
CA ALA A 8 4.86 -9.39 7.06
C ALA A 8 5.11 -8.17 6.16
N SER A 9 5.21 -8.36 4.84
CA SER A 9 5.57 -7.32 3.89
C SER A 9 4.46 -6.91 2.91
N HIS A 10 3.43 -7.73 2.73
CA HIS A 10 2.36 -7.52 1.76
C HIS A 10 0.99 -7.58 2.42
N ASP A 11 0.07 -6.75 1.90
CA ASP A 11 -1.34 -6.83 2.24
C ASP A 11 -1.95 -8.10 1.62
N MET A 12 -2.79 -8.79 2.39
CA MET A 12 -3.30 -10.11 1.98
C MET A 12 -4.38 -10.02 0.92
N LEU A 13 -5.02 -8.87 0.78
CA LEU A 13 -6.15 -8.66 -0.10
C LEU A 13 -5.68 -8.26 -1.49
N THR A 14 -4.84 -7.23 -1.54
CA THR A 14 -4.29 -6.66 -2.79
C THR A 14 -3.04 -7.34 -3.28
N ARG A 15 -2.32 -8.03 -2.38
CA ARG A 15 -0.94 -8.50 -2.59
C ARG A 15 0.08 -7.38 -2.85
N LEU A 16 -0.29 -6.11 -2.64
CA LEU A 16 0.62 -4.98 -2.70
C LEU A 16 1.47 -4.90 -1.42
N PRO A 17 2.60 -4.16 -1.43
CA PRO A 17 3.32 -3.85 -0.20
C PRO A 17 2.37 -3.24 0.83
N ASN A 18 2.39 -3.79 2.04
CA ASN A 18 1.60 -3.23 3.12
C ASN A 18 2.19 -1.89 3.58
N ARG A 19 1.44 -1.20 4.44
CA ARG A 19 1.83 0.11 4.97
C ARG A 19 3.21 0.09 5.65
N VAL A 20 3.52 -0.95 6.41
CA VAL A 20 4.82 -1.07 7.10
C VAL A 20 5.97 -1.14 6.10
N SER A 21 5.84 -1.97 5.05
CA SER A 21 6.84 -2.06 3.98
C SER A 21 6.97 -0.77 3.18
N PHE A 22 5.85 -0.10 2.91
CA PHE A 22 5.83 1.18 2.24
C PHE A 22 6.60 2.23 3.05
N ASP A 23 6.30 2.37 4.34
CA ASP A 23 6.95 3.34 5.23
C ASP A 23 8.46 3.09 5.33
N GLN A 24 8.87 1.82 5.45
CA GLN A 24 10.29 1.45 5.45
C GLN A 24 11.00 1.80 4.14
N LYS A 25 10.33 1.62 3.00
CA LYS A 25 10.90 1.95 1.69
C LYS A 25 10.97 3.47 1.48
N LEU A 26 9.93 4.20 1.88
CA LEU A 26 9.90 5.66 1.83
C LEU A 26 11.01 6.26 2.68
N GLN A 27 11.21 5.75 3.90
CA GLN A 27 12.29 6.22 4.78
C GLN A 27 13.67 6.03 4.16
N LYS A 28 13.92 4.90 3.47
CA LYS A 28 15.17 4.67 2.74
C LYS A 28 15.36 5.63 1.57
N LEU A 29 14.30 5.87 0.79
CA LEU A 29 14.34 6.81 -0.34
C LEU A 29 14.68 8.24 0.14
N LEU A 30 14.05 8.68 1.23
CA LEU A 30 14.32 9.99 1.82
C LEU A 30 15.75 10.11 2.37
N GLN A 31 16.33 9.01 2.87
CA GLN A 31 17.73 8.99 3.32
C GLN A 31 18.71 9.07 2.14
N SER A 32 18.45 8.37 1.03
CA SER A 32 19.32 8.39 -0.16
C SER A 32 19.20 9.67 -0.99
N ALA A 33 18.03 10.31 -1.01
CA ALA A 33 17.80 11.56 -1.72
C ALA A 33 18.60 12.75 -1.15
N ALA A 34 19.17 12.63 0.05
CA ALA A 34 20.06 13.63 0.61
C ALA A 34 21.45 13.63 -0.07
N ASP A 35 21.89 12.47 -0.57
CA ASP A 35 23.25 12.27 -1.09
C ASP A 35 23.31 12.40 -2.63
N GLU A 36 22.20 12.12 -3.31
CA GLU A 36 22.06 12.21 -4.76
C GLU A 36 21.10 13.36 -5.08
N ARG A 37 21.37 14.21 -6.08
CA ARG A 37 20.44 15.28 -6.53
C ARG A 37 19.19 14.70 -7.24
N GLN A 38 18.60 13.68 -6.64
CA GLN A 38 17.47 12.92 -7.14
C GLN A 38 16.17 13.60 -6.69
N THR A 39 15.20 13.67 -7.61
CA THR A 39 13.87 14.18 -7.32
C THR A 39 12.89 13.02 -7.40
N ASP A 40 12.30 12.66 -6.27
CA ASP A 40 11.27 11.63 -6.19
C ASP A 40 9.86 12.24 -6.15
N ALA A 41 8.88 11.49 -6.62
CA ALA A 41 7.46 11.87 -6.57
C ALA A 41 6.66 10.83 -5.79
N LEU A 42 5.71 11.30 -4.98
CA LEU A 42 4.76 10.47 -4.24
C LEU A 42 3.34 10.78 -4.73
N VAL A 43 2.60 9.72 -5.07
CA VAL A 43 1.21 9.81 -5.54
C VAL A 43 0.32 9.09 -4.54
N PHE A 44 -0.74 9.77 -4.12
CA PHE A 44 -1.81 9.18 -3.33
C PHE A 44 -3.04 8.99 -4.22
N ILE A 45 -3.63 7.80 -4.14
CA ILE A 45 -4.85 7.43 -4.87
C ILE A 45 -5.85 6.94 -3.83
N ASP A 46 -7.07 7.43 -3.92
CA ASP A 46 -8.20 6.98 -3.10
C ASP A 46 -9.36 6.57 -4.00
N LEU A 47 -10.25 5.71 -3.48
CA LEU A 47 -11.42 5.22 -4.21
C LEU A 47 -12.65 6.08 -3.89
N ASP A 48 -13.09 6.86 -4.88
CA ASP A 48 -14.28 7.70 -4.74
C ASP A 48 -15.53 6.88 -4.40
N ARG A 49 -16.28 7.37 -3.41
CA ARG A 49 -17.58 6.79 -2.98
C ARG A 49 -17.53 5.30 -2.63
N PHE A 50 -16.37 4.79 -2.20
CA PHE A 50 -16.18 3.37 -1.89
C PHE A 50 -17.22 2.81 -0.90
N LYS A 51 -17.65 3.62 0.08
CA LYS A 51 -18.70 3.24 1.03
C LYS A 51 -20.03 2.89 0.35
N ALA A 52 -20.47 3.68 -0.63
CA ALA A 52 -21.73 3.42 -1.33
C ALA A 52 -21.69 2.11 -2.13
N VAL A 53 -20.52 1.81 -2.73
CA VAL A 53 -20.27 0.53 -3.41
C VAL A 53 -20.36 -0.64 -2.43
N ASN A 54 -19.72 -0.52 -1.27
CA ASN A 54 -19.75 -1.55 -0.24
C ASN A 54 -21.14 -1.73 0.39
N ASP A 55 -21.91 -0.65 0.56
CA ASP A 55 -23.26 -0.68 1.14
C ASP A 55 -24.33 -1.21 0.14
N SER A 56 -24.04 -1.15 -1.18
CA SER A 56 -24.94 -1.65 -2.24
C SER A 56 -24.78 -3.14 -2.57
N SER A 57 -23.80 -3.81 -1.96
CA SER A 57 -23.40 -5.19 -2.26
C SER A 57 -23.67 -6.12 -1.09
N ALA A 58 -24.32 -7.27 -1.31
CA ALA A 58 -24.58 -8.26 -0.25
C ALA A 58 -23.29 -8.92 0.30
N THR A 59 -22.18 -8.79 -0.43
CA THR A 59 -20.83 -9.22 -0.03
C THR A 59 -19.96 -7.97 0.09
N PRO A 60 -19.11 -7.81 1.14
CA PRO A 60 -18.26 -6.63 1.25
C PRO A 60 -17.33 -6.54 0.04
N LEU A 61 -17.56 -5.58 -0.86
CA LEU A 61 -16.63 -5.24 -1.95
C LEU A 61 -15.27 -4.77 -1.39
N ALA A 62 -15.23 -4.39 -0.12
CA ALA A 62 -14.02 -4.23 0.68
C ALA A 62 -13.10 -5.47 0.73
N MET A 63 -13.51 -6.63 0.19
CA MET A 63 -12.64 -7.79 -0.02
C MET A 63 -12.04 -7.91 -1.44
N LEU A 64 -12.28 -6.96 -2.34
CA LEU A 64 -11.78 -7.02 -3.73
C LEU A 64 -10.84 -5.86 -4.09
N CYS A 65 -10.66 -4.89 -3.19
CA CYS A 65 -9.71 -3.78 -3.30
C CYS A 65 -8.76 -3.80 -2.11
#